data_AF-A0AAP5M589-F1
#
_entry.id   AF-A0AAP5M589-F1
#
_cell.length_a   1.000
_cell.length_b   1.000
_cell.length_c   1.000
_cell.angle_alpha   90.00
_cell.angle_beta   90.00
_cell.angle_gamma   90.00
#
_symmetry.space_group_name_H-M   'P 1'
#
loop_
_entity.id
_entity.type
_entity.pdbx_description
1 polymer ?
#
loop_
_entity_poly.entity_id
_entity_poly.type
_entity_poly.pdbx_seq_one_letter_code
_entity_poly.pdbx_strand_id
1 'polypeptide(L)'
;MQKINLIKNTIFYIFVFLFACFFIKILIIKNTFHGYVFQEWLVNYSQGFVRRGLTGTFFLFIQKKYNADIDKIIKYFSYITFFLFSIIYIFKVRQCKKILDWQALMVVLFLPSLILFPIYNSGVIGRKEFFFFFGLLINLFFLEKTIRIWKIDRDIENSFENYPISVEAVNKYCYNLFIWYNLLSIPTALSHEGIIFLGLPLNMVITSSFLSLTLSKKQVSLQTIIIYLPTILVSFLCLMFKGNNTIALGICHSWQEYSHIYSSLPKDCSNIMSGGVLRYIAISNKDIIGEVMSTNISQGKGSAFFSWIFAFFMNIVILMRTSSTIIINSVTSLNRKIAQQGGGHFLSPVNIVTHFSFKYAFIPFIFSFILYVIALDWGRWFFITSVSYVFCLLSPNLIYLEIVRYHHNQGRKKYLFPIFSTYSKFINYLYNLDLLRHFSIIYFLGLFYTLFVLKLHYYNMSVKELYTNPLTYSLWQRAISFLFN
;
A
#
# COMPACT_ATOMS: atom_id res chain seq x y z
N MET A 1 33.16 -2.89 6.25
CA MET A 1 32.09 -2.32 5.39
C MET A 1 31.91 -3.03 4.05
N GLN A 2 32.98 -3.35 3.30
CA GLN A 2 32.88 -3.98 1.97
C GLN A 2 32.07 -5.29 1.96
N LYS A 3 32.31 -6.23 2.90
CA LYS A 3 31.55 -7.49 3.01
C LYS A 3 30.03 -7.28 3.16
N ILE A 4 29.60 -6.31 3.97
CA ILE A 4 28.17 -6.01 4.18
C ILE A 4 27.53 -5.45 2.89
N ASN A 5 28.25 -4.58 2.17
CA ASN A 5 27.76 -4.05 0.90
C ASN A 5 27.65 -5.15 -0.16
N LEU A 6 28.59 -6.11 -0.19
CA LEU A 6 28.51 -7.28 -1.05
C LEU A 6 27.25 -8.09 -0.75
N ILE A 7 26.98 -8.43 0.51
CA ILE A 7 25.77 -9.17 0.92
C ILE A 7 24.49 -8.44 0.47
N LYS A 8 24.38 -7.14 0.73
CA LYS A 8 23.21 -6.35 0.29
C LYS A 8 23.08 -6.31 -1.24
N ASN A 9 24.20 -6.28 -1.99
CA ASN A 9 24.20 -6.37 -3.45
C ASN A 9 23.68 -7.73 -3.90
N THR A 10 24.23 -8.81 -3.38
CA THR A 10 23.81 -10.17 -3.69
C THR A 10 22.31 -10.37 -3.43
N ILE A 11 21.80 -10.02 -2.24
CA ILE A 11 20.37 -10.11 -1.90
C ILE A 11 19.50 -9.37 -2.91
N PHE A 12 19.85 -8.11 -3.21
CA PHE A 12 19.07 -7.28 -4.12
C PHE A 12 19.06 -7.84 -5.54
N TYR A 13 20.20 -8.25 -6.08
CA TYR A 13 20.27 -8.76 -7.45
C TYR A 13 19.63 -10.14 -7.59
N ILE A 14 19.75 -11.02 -6.59
CA ILE A 14 19.00 -12.28 -6.55
C ILE A 14 17.50 -12.01 -6.57
N PHE A 15 17.01 -11.07 -5.75
CA PHE A 15 15.60 -10.70 -5.76
C PHE A 15 15.16 -10.18 -7.13
N VAL A 16 15.90 -9.25 -7.73
CA VAL A 16 15.55 -8.67 -9.04
C VAL A 16 15.51 -9.75 -10.12
N PHE A 17 16.48 -10.67 -10.12
CA PHE A 17 16.50 -11.80 -11.05
C PHE A 17 15.29 -12.70 -10.87
N LEU A 18 15.02 -13.17 -9.64
CA LEU A 18 13.86 -14.03 -9.33
C LEU A 18 12.53 -13.34 -9.67
N PHE A 19 12.39 -12.06 -9.31
CA PHE A 19 11.22 -11.25 -9.61
C PHE A 19 11.02 -11.10 -11.12
N ALA A 20 12.09 -10.84 -11.89
CA ALA A 20 12.02 -10.74 -13.35
C ALA A 20 11.64 -12.08 -14.01
N CYS A 21 12.26 -13.19 -13.61
CA CYS A 21 11.89 -14.53 -14.10
C CYS A 21 10.41 -14.84 -13.84
N PHE A 22 9.93 -14.49 -12.64
CA PHE A 22 8.54 -14.69 -12.27
C PHE A 22 7.59 -13.80 -13.08
N PHE A 23 7.93 -12.52 -13.22
CA PHE A 23 7.15 -11.56 -14.00
C PHE A 23 7.02 -12.01 -15.46
N ILE A 24 8.12 -12.48 -16.06
CA ILE A 24 8.14 -13.10 -17.39
C ILE A 24 7.23 -14.33 -17.45
N LYS A 25 7.30 -15.22 -16.45
CA LYS A 25 6.41 -16.40 -16.36
C LYS A 25 4.94 -16.03 -16.33
N ILE A 26 4.55 -15.01 -15.55
CA ILE A 26 3.16 -14.55 -15.52
C ILE A 26 2.74 -14.00 -16.87
N LEU A 27 3.52 -13.06 -17.42
CA LEU A 27 3.13 -12.34 -18.63
C LEU A 27 3.13 -13.23 -19.87
N ILE A 28 4.19 -14.02 -20.06
CA ILE A 28 4.42 -14.76 -21.30
C ILE A 28 3.84 -16.17 -21.21
N ILE A 29 4.09 -16.89 -20.12
CA ILE A 29 3.78 -18.32 -20.04
C ILE A 29 2.34 -18.56 -19.60
N LYS A 30 1.93 -17.98 -18.46
CA LYS A 30 0.57 -18.21 -17.93
C LYS A 30 -0.48 -17.46 -18.75
N ASN A 31 -0.23 -16.19 -19.09
CA ASN A 31 -1.18 -15.30 -19.78
C ASN A 31 -2.61 -15.36 -19.19
N THR A 32 -2.72 -15.72 -17.90
CA THR A 32 -3.99 -15.88 -17.20
C THR A 32 -4.41 -14.53 -16.66
N PHE A 33 -5.60 -14.08 -17.07
CA PHE A 33 -6.24 -12.89 -16.51
C PHE A 33 -7.56 -13.32 -15.88
N HIS A 34 -7.82 -12.85 -14.66
CA HIS A 34 -8.98 -13.31 -13.89
C HIS A 34 -10.24 -12.61 -14.39
N GLY A 35 -11.28 -13.38 -14.72
CA GLY A 35 -12.55 -12.83 -15.21
C GLY A 35 -13.22 -11.86 -14.24
N TYR A 36 -13.04 -12.03 -12.92
CA TYR A 36 -13.50 -11.05 -11.93
C TYR A 36 -12.79 -9.69 -12.07
N VAL A 37 -11.47 -9.69 -12.31
CA VAL A 37 -10.70 -8.45 -12.53
C VAL A 37 -11.16 -7.78 -13.81
N PHE A 38 -11.38 -8.55 -14.87
CA PHE A 38 -11.94 -8.07 -16.13
C PHE A 38 -13.31 -7.38 -15.92
N GLN A 39 -14.21 -8.01 -15.17
CA GLN A 39 -15.51 -7.43 -14.80
C GLN A 39 -15.37 -6.10 -14.05
N GLU A 40 -14.41 -5.99 -13.10
CA GLU A 40 -14.19 -4.74 -12.38
C GLU A 40 -13.81 -3.60 -13.33
N TRP A 41 -12.99 -3.86 -14.35
CA TRP A 41 -12.62 -2.87 -15.34
C TRP A 41 -13.77 -2.49 -16.28
N LEU A 42 -14.67 -3.42 -16.60
CA LEU A 42 -15.78 -3.22 -17.54
C LEU A 42 -17.01 -2.50 -16.97
N VAL A 43 -17.08 -2.27 -15.65
CA VAL A 43 -18.13 -1.41 -15.06
C VAL A 43 -18.11 -0.05 -15.75
N ASN A 44 -19.25 0.38 -16.30
CA ASN A 44 -19.36 1.54 -17.20
C ASN A 44 -20.63 2.37 -16.95
N TYR A 45 -20.73 3.53 -17.62
CA TYR A 45 -21.83 4.49 -17.47
C TYR A 45 -22.94 4.37 -18.54
N SER A 46 -23.06 3.24 -19.24
CA SER A 46 -24.03 3.08 -20.33
C SER A 46 -25.48 3.31 -19.92
N GLN A 47 -25.83 3.05 -18.65
CA GLN A 47 -27.16 3.25 -18.09
C GLN A 47 -27.23 4.41 -17.08
N GLY A 48 -26.28 5.35 -17.17
CA GLY A 48 -26.17 6.47 -16.25
C GLY A 48 -25.04 6.30 -15.24
N PHE A 49 -24.97 7.26 -14.30
CA PHE A 49 -23.87 7.33 -13.35
C PHE A 49 -23.95 6.20 -12.31
N VAL A 50 -22.84 5.48 -12.15
CA VAL A 50 -22.65 4.42 -11.16
C VAL A 50 -21.25 4.48 -10.60
N ARG A 51 -21.05 4.19 -9.31
CA ARG A 51 -19.69 4.05 -8.78
C ARG A 51 -18.83 3.13 -9.66
N ARG A 52 -17.56 3.50 -9.86
CA ARG A 52 -16.54 2.73 -10.60
C ARG A 52 -16.70 2.70 -12.13
N GLY A 53 -17.66 3.43 -12.71
CA GLY A 53 -17.99 3.36 -14.14
C GLY A 53 -16.99 4.02 -15.10
N LEU A 54 -16.01 4.79 -14.62
CA LEU A 54 -15.13 5.56 -15.52
C LEU A 54 -14.27 4.64 -16.42
N THR A 55 -13.67 3.60 -15.85
CA THR A 55 -12.72 2.76 -16.60
C THR A 55 -13.40 1.98 -17.72
N GLY A 56 -14.58 1.42 -17.47
CA GLY A 56 -15.28 0.63 -18.50
C GLY A 56 -15.73 1.55 -19.62
N THR A 57 -16.21 2.74 -19.28
CA THR A 57 -16.57 3.76 -20.29
C THR A 57 -15.37 4.14 -21.16
N PHE A 58 -14.19 4.34 -20.54
CA PHE A 58 -12.95 4.64 -21.26
C PHE A 58 -12.52 3.49 -22.19
N PHE A 59 -12.50 2.25 -21.71
CA PHE A 59 -12.06 1.12 -22.54
C PHE A 59 -13.04 0.77 -23.65
N LEU A 60 -14.35 0.82 -23.39
CA LEU A 60 -15.38 0.64 -24.42
C LEU A 60 -15.31 1.75 -25.47
N PHE A 61 -14.97 2.98 -25.08
CA PHE A 61 -14.73 4.06 -26.04
C PHE A 61 -13.54 3.75 -26.95
N ILE A 62 -12.40 3.29 -26.41
CA ILE A 62 -11.24 2.89 -27.20
C ILE A 62 -11.59 1.75 -28.16
N GLN A 63 -12.25 0.71 -27.66
CA GLN A 63 -12.71 -0.41 -28.49
C GLN A 63 -13.56 0.07 -29.65
N LYS A 64 -14.60 0.87 -29.39
CA LYS A 64 -15.50 1.37 -30.46
C LYS A 64 -14.79 2.26 -31.45
N LYS A 65 -13.85 3.10 -31.01
CA LYS A 65 -13.14 4.06 -31.86
C LYS A 65 -12.06 3.41 -32.73
N TYR A 66 -11.37 2.40 -32.21
CA TYR A 66 -10.20 1.79 -32.85
C TYR A 66 -10.39 0.32 -33.25
N ASN A 67 -11.60 -0.24 -33.07
CA ASN A 67 -11.91 -1.66 -33.25
C ASN A 67 -10.92 -2.60 -32.53
N ALA A 68 -10.48 -2.19 -31.35
CA ALA A 68 -9.44 -2.88 -30.59
C ALA A 68 -10.03 -3.93 -29.66
N ASP A 69 -9.35 -5.07 -29.52
CA ASP A 69 -9.74 -6.17 -28.64
C ASP A 69 -9.72 -5.76 -27.16
N ILE A 70 -10.91 -5.68 -26.56
CA ILE A 70 -11.13 -5.18 -25.19
C ILE A 70 -10.42 -6.04 -24.13
N ASP A 71 -10.32 -7.36 -24.33
CA ASP A 71 -9.59 -8.27 -23.43
C ASP A 71 -8.11 -7.91 -23.41
N LYS A 72 -7.51 -7.80 -24.60
CA LYS A 72 -6.10 -7.44 -24.74
C LYS A 72 -5.80 -6.08 -24.15
N ILE A 73 -6.66 -5.08 -24.39
CA ILE A 73 -6.46 -3.72 -23.84
C ILE A 73 -6.45 -3.77 -22.31
N ILE A 74 -7.47 -4.33 -21.68
CA ILE A 74 -7.61 -4.33 -20.22
C ILE A 74 -6.48 -5.14 -19.58
N LYS A 75 -6.15 -6.31 -20.14
CA LYS A 75 -5.07 -7.17 -19.67
C LYS A 75 -3.70 -6.50 -19.77
N TYR A 76 -3.35 -5.93 -20.92
CA TYR A 76 -2.05 -5.26 -21.08
C TYR A 76 -1.97 -3.99 -20.24
N PHE A 77 -3.04 -3.19 -20.16
CA PHE A 77 -3.09 -2.01 -19.30
C PHE A 77 -2.85 -2.39 -17.82
N SER A 78 -3.50 -3.46 -17.37
CA SER A 78 -3.32 -4.04 -16.03
C SER A 78 -1.88 -4.47 -15.76
N TYR A 79 -1.27 -5.19 -16.70
CA TYR A 79 0.11 -5.65 -16.61
C TYR A 79 1.12 -4.50 -16.63
N ILE A 80 0.94 -3.51 -17.51
CA ILE A 80 1.78 -2.31 -17.57
C ILE A 80 1.69 -1.51 -16.27
N THR A 81 0.49 -1.37 -15.71
CA THR A 81 0.27 -0.68 -14.43
C THR A 81 1.04 -1.37 -13.31
N PHE A 82 0.93 -2.70 -13.19
CA PHE A 82 1.66 -3.47 -12.19
C PHE A 82 3.19 -3.45 -12.44
N PHE A 83 3.63 -3.50 -13.69
CA PHE A 83 5.04 -3.38 -14.07
C PHE A 83 5.63 -2.05 -13.63
N LEU A 84 4.93 -0.94 -13.94
CA LEU A 84 5.35 0.41 -13.56
C LEU A 84 5.45 0.55 -12.04
N PHE A 85 4.44 0.07 -11.30
CA PHE A 85 4.49 0.02 -9.84
C PHE A 85 5.73 -0.76 -9.34
N SER A 86 5.98 -1.94 -9.90
CA SER A 86 7.08 -2.82 -9.48
C SER A 86 8.45 -2.18 -9.75
N ILE A 87 8.61 -1.55 -10.91
CA ILE A 87 9.79 -0.77 -11.27
C ILE A 87 10.03 0.33 -10.24
N ILE A 88 9.02 1.16 -9.96
CA ILE A 88 9.16 2.27 -9.01
C ILE A 88 9.52 1.76 -7.61
N TYR A 89 8.88 0.68 -7.16
CA TYR A 89 9.18 0.04 -5.90
C TYR A 89 10.65 -0.41 -5.82
N ILE A 90 11.12 -1.19 -6.81
CA ILE A 90 12.51 -1.68 -6.87
C ILE A 90 13.50 -0.51 -6.91
N PHE A 91 13.22 0.54 -7.67
CA PHE A 91 14.05 1.74 -7.70
C PHE A 91 14.10 2.44 -6.35
N LYS A 92 12.98 2.58 -5.63
CA LYS A 92 12.96 3.17 -4.28
C LYS A 92 13.76 2.34 -3.27
N VAL A 93 13.67 1.01 -3.33
CA VAL A 93 14.51 0.12 -2.51
C VAL A 93 16.00 0.31 -2.83
N ARG A 94 16.36 0.37 -4.11
CA ARG A 94 17.74 0.61 -4.55
C ARG A 94 18.28 1.95 -4.03
N GLN A 95 17.51 3.02 -4.13
CA GLN A 95 17.88 4.36 -3.64
C GLN A 95 18.12 4.36 -2.12
N CYS A 96 17.35 3.56 -1.37
CA CYS A 96 17.42 3.50 0.09
C CYS A 96 18.38 2.43 0.63
N LYS A 97 19.12 1.72 -0.23
CA LYS A 97 20.03 0.64 0.20
C LYS A 97 21.08 1.06 1.23
N LYS A 98 21.46 2.35 1.25
CA LYS A 98 22.41 2.90 2.21
C LYS A 98 21.82 2.96 3.63
N ILE A 99 20.52 3.23 3.77
CA ILE A 99 19.83 3.32 5.07
C ILE A 99 19.27 1.96 5.55
N LEU A 100 18.97 1.07 4.61
CA LEU A 100 18.51 -0.29 4.89
C LEU A 100 19.69 -1.15 5.32
N ASP A 101 19.62 -1.80 6.48
CA ASP A 101 20.52 -2.91 6.78
C ASP A 101 20.11 -4.16 5.98
N TRP A 102 20.88 -5.25 6.09
CA TRP A 102 20.59 -6.45 5.29
C TRP A 102 19.28 -7.13 5.72
N GLN A 103 18.86 -7.00 6.99
CA GLN A 103 17.60 -7.55 7.49
C GLN A 103 16.40 -6.78 6.96
N ALA A 104 16.41 -5.45 7.10
CA ALA A 104 15.38 -4.57 6.55
C ALA A 104 15.27 -4.72 5.03
N LEU A 105 16.39 -4.89 4.33
CA LEU A 105 16.38 -5.19 2.90
C LEU A 105 15.67 -6.51 2.60
N MET A 106 15.90 -7.56 3.39
CA MET A 106 15.19 -8.83 3.25
C MET A 106 13.68 -8.67 3.48
N VAL A 107 13.22 -7.93 4.51
CA VAL A 107 11.77 -7.66 4.68
C VAL A 107 11.21 -6.96 3.46
N VAL A 108 11.80 -5.83 3.10
CA VAL A 108 11.23 -4.95 2.07
C VAL A 108 11.13 -5.66 0.72
N LEU A 109 12.01 -6.64 0.46
CA LEU A 109 11.98 -7.43 -0.76
C LEU A 109 11.10 -8.68 -0.65
N PHE A 110 11.16 -9.42 0.46
CA PHE A 110 10.61 -10.77 0.56
C PHE A 110 9.39 -10.91 1.49
N LEU A 111 8.92 -9.84 2.13
CA LEU A 111 7.72 -9.93 2.96
C LEU A 111 6.48 -10.20 2.07
N PRO A 112 5.69 -11.25 2.33
CA PRO A 112 4.56 -11.62 1.48
C PRO A 112 3.47 -10.56 1.37
N SER A 113 3.35 -9.65 2.35
CA SER A 113 2.40 -8.54 2.33
C SER A 113 2.88 -7.33 1.52
N LEU A 114 4.05 -7.39 0.87
CA LEU A 114 4.61 -6.32 0.05
C LEU A 114 4.56 -6.69 -1.43
N ILE A 115 5.62 -6.38 -2.20
CA ILE A 115 5.68 -6.59 -3.65
C ILE A 115 5.49 -8.06 -4.08
N LEU A 116 5.68 -9.03 -3.18
CA LEU A 116 5.39 -10.44 -3.44
C LEU A 116 3.89 -10.80 -3.33
N PHE A 117 3.04 -9.95 -2.75
CA PHE A 117 1.61 -10.25 -2.62
C PHE A 117 0.93 -10.48 -3.98
N PRO A 118 1.11 -9.61 -5.00
CA PRO A 118 0.49 -9.83 -6.31
C PRO A 118 1.13 -11.00 -7.08
N ILE A 119 2.34 -11.41 -6.70
CA ILE A 119 2.99 -12.62 -7.23
C ILE A 119 2.26 -13.86 -6.71
N TYR A 120 1.99 -13.92 -5.41
CA TYR A 120 1.30 -15.05 -4.80
C TYR A 120 -0.17 -15.14 -5.19
N ASN A 121 -0.81 -13.99 -5.41
CA ASN A 121 -2.19 -13.93 -5.85
C ASN A 121 -2.28 -13.16 -7.17
N SER A 122 -2.28 -13.89 -8.29
CA SER A 122 -2.40 -13.30 -9.63
C SER A 122 -3.72 -12.56 -9.84
N GLY A 123 -4.74 -12.78 -9.01
CA GLY A 123 -6.00 -12.02 -8.99
C GLY A 123 -5.85 -10.59 -8.47
N VAL A 124 -4.69 -10.25 -7.89
CA VAL A 124 -4.32 -8.89 -7.49
C VAL A 124 -3.66 -8.15 -8.65
N ILE A 125 -3.04 -8.89 -9.59
CA ILE A 125 -2.47 -8.28 -10.79
C ILE A 125 -3.61 -7.73 -11.64
N GLY A 126 -3.50 -6.46 -11.99
CA GLY A 126 -4.54 -5.75 -12.73
C GLY A 126 -5.64 -5.14 -11.88
N ARG A 127 -5.49 -5.09 -10.55
CA ARG A 127 -6.41 -4.34 -9.70
C ARG A 127 -6.18 -2.83 -9.84
N LYS A 128 -7.24 -2.03 -9.71
CA LYS A 128 -7.22 -0.55 -9.90
C LYS A 128 -6.49 0.17 -8.75
N GLU A 129 -6.27 -0.52 -7.65
CA GLU A 129 -5.72 -0.03 -6.39
C GLU A 129 -4.26 0.41 -6.53
N PHE A 130 -3.55 -0.02 -7.57
CA PHE A 130 -2.21 0.49 -7.88
C PHE A 130 -2.20 2.01 -8.09
N PHE A 131 -3.32 2.60 -8.53
CA PHE A 131 -3.45 4.05 -8.63
C PHE A 131 -3.35 4.77 -7.29
N PHE A 132 -3.69 4.12 -6.17
CA PHE A 132 -3.51 4.69 -4.83
C PHE A 132 -2.03 4.89 -4.51
N PHE A 133 -1.18 3.95 -4.92
CA PHE A 133 0.27 4.08 -4.74
C PHE A 133 0.84 5.19 -5.60
N PHE A 134 0.36 5.37 -6.84
CA PHE A 134 0.81 6.49 -7.68
C PHE A 134 0.43 7.84 -7.06
N GLY A 135 -0.76 7.98 -6.46
CA GLY A 135 -1.14 9.18 -5.71
C GLY A 135 -0.20 9.46 -4.54
N LEU A 136 0.16 8.43 -3.77
CA LEU A 136 1.16 8.53 -2.70
C LEU A 136 2.54 8.94 -3.24
N LEU A 137 2.98 8.33 -4.34
CA LEU A 137 4.28 8.60 -4.96
C LEU A 137 4.38 10.03 -5.49
N ILE A 138 3.30 10.59 -6.05
CA ILE A 138 3.22 12.00 -6.46
C ILE A 138 3.47 12.91 -5.25
N ASN A 139 2.81 12.65 -4.12
CA ASN A 139 2.99 13.44 -2.90
C ASN A 139 4.42 13.35 -2.37
N LEU A 140 4.96 12.13 -2.25
CA LEU A 140 6.34 11.91 -1.81
C LEU A 140 7.35 12.53 -2.76
N PHE A 141 7.10 12.53 -4.07
CA PHE A 141 7.95 13.17 -5.07
C PHE A 141 8.02 14.69 -4.85
N PHE A 142 6.88 15.37 -4.71
CA PHE A 142 6.87 16.81 -4.46
C PHE A 142 7.46 17.17 -3.11
N LEU A 143 7.22 16.36 -2.07
CA LEU A 143 7.85 16.51 -0.77
C LEU A 143 9.38 16.42 -0.88
N GLU A 144 9.88 15.38 -1.56
CA GLU A 144 11.31 15.18 -1.77
C GLU A 144 11.94 16.31 -2.57
N LYS A 145 11.26 16.80 -3.61
CA LYS A 145 11.69 17.93 -4.43
C LYS A 145 11.83 19.20 -3.58
N THR A 146 10.81 19.53 -2.78
CA THR A 146 10.81 20.74 -1.96
C THR A 146 11.86 20.68 -0.85
N ILE A 147 12.01 19.53 -0.17
CA ILE A 147 13.04 19.35 0.86
C ILE A 147 14.46 19.43 0.28
N ARG A 148 14.68 18.96 -0.96
CA ARG A 148 15.99 19.08 -1.61
C ARG A 148 16.35 20.54 -1.89
N ILE A 149 15.42 21.32 -2.41
CA ILE A 149 15.62 22.76 -2.65
C ILE A 149 15.98 23.44 -1.32
N TRP A 150 15.20 23.18 -0.27
CA TRP A 150 15.46 23.72 1.07
C TRP A 150 16.81 23.30 1.67
N LYS A 151 17.33 22.11 1.33
CA LYS A 151 18.66 21.67 1.79
C LYS A 151 19.79 22.38 1.05
N ILE A 152 19.64 22.64 -0.25
CA ILE A 152 20.63 23.38 -1.05
C ILE A 152 20.81 24.79 -0.48
N ASP A 153 19.71 25.45 -0.12
CA ASP A 153 19.76 26.78 0.49
C ASP A 153 20.55 26.76 1.83
N ARG A 154 20.49 25.66 2.59
CA ARG A 154 21.21 25.50 3.87
C ARG A 154 22.69 25.11 3.75
N ASP A 155 23.09 24.40 2.70
CA ASP A 155 24.52 24.12 2.47
C ASP A 155 25.26 25.43 2.07
N ILE A 156 24.51 26.46 1.65
CA ILE A 156 25.02 27.81 1.33
C ILE A 156 25.04 28.69 2.58
N GLU A 157 24.08 28.55 3.50
CA GLU A 157 23.97 29.35 4.72
C GLU A 157 24.25 28.51 5.98
N ASN A 158 25.47 28.64 6.51
CA ASN A 158 25.91 27.93 7.71
C ASN A 158 24.97 28.16 8.92
N SER A 159 24.52 27.04 9.49
CA SER A 159 23.97 26.81 10.85
C SER A 159 22.47 26.45 10.91
N PHE A 160 22.17 25.55 11.84
CA PHE A 160 20.84 25.04 12.18
C PHE A 160 19.94 26.09 12.88
N GLU A 161 20.34 27.36 12.90
CA GLU A 161 19.65 28.41 13.63
C GLU A 161 18.52 29.04 12.80
N ASN A 162 17.33 28.49 12.98
CA ASN A 162 16.05 29.21 13.00
C ASN A 162 15.56 29.94 11.74
N TYR A 163 15.65 29.35 10.54
CA TYR A 163 14.78 29.80 9.45
C TYR A 163 13.76 28.73 8.99
N PRO A 164 12.44 29.01 9.08
CA PRO A 164 11.41 28.10 8.62
C PRO A 164 11.49 27.95 7.09
N ILE A 165 11.08 26.79 6.57
CA ILE A 165 10.94 26.57 5.12
C ILE A 165 10.14 27.74 4.54
N SER A 166 10.64 28.36 3.47
CA SER A 166 10.02 29.54 2.89
C SER A 166 8.55 29.27 2.57
N VAL A 167 7.69 30.24 2.92
CA VAL A 167 6.25 30.15 2.63
C VAL A 167 6.01 29.95 1.14
N GLU A 168 6.87 30.51 0.29
CA GLU A 168 6.83 30.31 -1.16
C GLU A 168 7.06 28.85 -1.56
N ALA A 169 8.08 28.17 -1.01
CA ALA A 169 8.34 26.77 -1.29
C ALA A 169 7.17 25.87 -0.85
N VAL A 170 6.55 26.20 0.28
CA VAL A 170 5.34 25.54 0.77
C VAL A 170 4.17 25.75 -0.19
N ASN A 171 3.92 26.99 -0.62
CA ASN A 171 2.85 27.31 -1.57
C ASN A 171 3.05 26.60 -2.93
N LYS A 172 4.30 26.55 -3.42
CA LYS A 172 4.66 25.82 -4.64
C LYS A 172 4.44 24.32 -4.49
N TYR A 173 4.74 23.73 -3.33
CA TYR A 173 4.39 22.34 -3.03
C TYR A 173 2.87 22.13 -3.06
N CYS A 174 2.10 22.97 -2.36
CA CYS A 174 0.63 22.89 -2.32
C CYS A 174 0.00 23.00 -3.70
N TYR A 175 0.43 23.96 -4.52
CA TYR A 175 -0.07 24.17 -5.88
C TYR A 175 0.20 22.97 -6.79
N ASN A 176 1.45 22.50 -6.81
CA ASN A 176 1.82 21.33 -7.62
C ASN A 176 1.07 20.09 -7.16
N LEU A 177 0.97 19.87 -5.85
CA LEU A 177 0.26 18.72 -5.31
C LEU A 177 -1.24 18.79 -5.63
N PHE A 178 -1.87 19.96 -5.51
CA PHE A 178 -3.28 20.14 -5.87
C PHE A 178 -3.53 19.72 -7.32
N ILE A 179 -2.72 20.17 -8.27
CA ILE A 179 -2.91 19.82 -9.70
C ILE A 179 -2.66 18.34 -9.93
N TRP A 180 -1.46 17.86 -9.60
CA TRP A 180 -1.03 16.52 -10.01
C TRP A 180 -1.71 15.41 -9.22
N TYR A 181 -2.01 15.63 -7.94
CA TYR A 181 -2.77 14.66 -7.17
C TYR A 181 -4.17 14.53 -7.73
N ASN A 182 -4.92 15.63 -7.87
CA ASN A 182 -6.31 15.58 -8.35
C ASN A 182 -6.45 15.11 -9.79
N LEU A 183 -5.46 15.39 -10.66
CA LEU A 183 -5.42 14.83 -12.01
C LEU A 183 -5.45 13.30 -12.02
N LEU A 184 -4.83 12.66 -11.03
CA LEU A 184 -4.83 11.20 -10.89
C LEU A 184 -5.97 10.69 -10.00
N SER A 185 -6.19 11.33 -8.85
CA SER A 185 -7.05 10.82 -7.79
C SER A 185 -8.54 11.00 -8.09
N ILE A 186 -8.95 12.02 -8.87
CA ILE A 186 -10.35 12.16 -9.30
C ILE A 186 -10.74 11.01 -10.24
N PRO A 187 -10.02 10.74 -11.35
CA PRO A 187 -10.28 9.55 -12.16
C PRO A 187 -10.22 8.26 -11.35
N THR A 188 -9.28 8.17 -10.42
CA THR A 188 -9.15 7.01 -9.53
C THR A 188 -10.39 6.85 -8.65
N ALA A 189 -10.93 7.92 -8.06
CA ALA A 189 -12.15 7.88 -7.24
C ALA A 189 -13.39 7.46 -8.05
N LEU A 190 -13.49 7.92 -9.30
CA LEU A 190 -14.52 7.50 -10.25
C LEU A 190 -14.35 6.05 -10.73
N SER A 191 -13.17 5.48 -10.56
CA SER A 191 -12.82 4.12 -10.95
C SER A 191 -12.89 3.12 -9.79
N HIS A 192 -12.60 3.59 -8.58
CA HIS A 192 -12.56 2.83 -7.33
C HIS A 192 -12.64 3.78 -6.11
N GLU A 193 -13.78 3.82 -5.44
CA GLU A 193 -14.08 4.71 -4.31
C GLU A 193 -13.23 4.45 -3.06
N GLY A 194 -12.60 3.27 -2.97
CA GLY A 194 -11.70 2.88 -1.86
C GLY A 194 -10.52 3.84 -1.61
N ILE A 195 -10.23 4.77 -2.54
CA ILE A 195 -9.22 5.82 -2.34
C ILE A 195 -9.46 6.65 -1.07
N ILE A 196 -10.73 6.86 -0.70
CA ILE A 196 -11.11 7.67 0.48
C ILE A 196 -10.63 7.04 1.81
N PHE A 197 -10.53 5.71 1.86
CA PHE A 197 -10.15 4.96 3.06
C PHE A 197 -8.66 4.59 3.08
N LEU A 198 -8.02 4.55 1.90
CA LEU A 198 -6.66 4.04 1.75
C LEU A 198 -5.67 5.15 1.43
N GLY A 199 -5.78 5.74 0.24
CA GLY A 199 -4.80 6.70 -0.27
C GLY A 199 -4.93 8.07 0.38
N LEU A 200 -6.15 8.57 0.53
CA LEU A 200 -6.41 9.95 0.93
C LEU A 200 -5.95 10.27 2.37
N PRO A 201 -6.26 9.46 3.40
CA PRO A 201 -5.85 9.75 4.77
C PRO A 201 -4.33 9.82 4.93
N LEU A 202 -3.59 8.89 4.31
CA LEU A 202 -2.13 8.89 4.36
C LEU A 202 -1.55 10.14 3.69
N ASN A 203 -2.05 10.50 2.51
CA ASN A 203 -1.61 11.68 1.78
C ASN A 203 -1.88 12.98 2.58
N MET A 204 -3.05 13.10 3.21
CA MET A 204 -3.36 14.21 4.12
C MET A 204 -2.41 14.27 5.32
N VAL A 205 -2.04 13.12 5.91
CA VAL A 205 -1.10 13.09 7.04
C VAL A 205 0.31 13.52 6.61
N ILE A 206 0.78 13.11 5.43
CA ILE A 206 2.06 13.54 4.87
C ILE A 206 2.07 15.06 4.63
N THR A 207 1.06 15.56 3.91
CA THR A 207 0.93 16.99 3.59
C THR A 207 0.83 17.83 4.87
N SER A 208 -0.08 17.50 5.79
CA SER A 208 -0.22 18.24 7.04
C SER A 208 1.05 18.21 7.90
N SER A 209 1.81 17.13 7.86
CA SER A 209 3.09 17.04 8.56
C SER A 209 4.13 17.98 7.99
N PHE A 210 4.20 18.11 6.67
CA PHE A 210 5.08 19.07 6.00
C PHE A 210 4.65 20.52 6.26
N LEU A 211 3.37 20.84 6.05
CA LEU A 211 2.85 22.21 6.24
C LEU A 211 3.03 22.71 7.67
N SER A 212 2.96 21.80 8.66
CA SER A 212 3.11 22.15 10.07
C SER A 212 4.50 22.66 10.48
N LEU A 213 5.49 22.59 9.58
CA LEU A 213 6.80 23.19 9.81
C LEU A 213 6.80 24.72 9.69
N THR A 214 5.91 25.27 8.87
CA THR A 214 5.89 26.71 8.55
C THR A 214 4.57 27.36 8.96
N LEU A 215 3.45 26.65 8.83
CA LEU A 215 2.11 27.23 8.94
C LEU A 215 1.45 26.97 10.30
N SER A 216 0.52 27.85 10.66
CA SER A 216 -0.33 27.68 11.84
C SER A 216 -1.28 26.47 11.68
N LYS A 217 -1.75 25.88 12.79
CA LYS A 217 -2.66 24.71 12.75
C LYS A 217 -3.91 24.94 11.88
N LYS A 218 -4.48 26.15 11.92
CA LYS A 218 -5.66 26.53 11.11
C LYS A 218 -5.32 26.53 9.62
N GLN A 219 -4.20 27.14 9.23
CA GLN A 219 -3.72 27.15 7.85
C GLN A 219 -3.37 25.75 7.35
N VAL A 220 -2.70 24.93 8.17
CA VAL A 220 -2.40 23.52 7.83
C VAL A 220 -3.68 22.75 7.51
N SER A 221 -4.70 22.86 8.37
CA SER A 221 -5.99 22.18 8.15
C SER A 221 -6.66 22.68 6.88
N LEU A 222 -6.76 24.00 6.70
CA LEU A 222 -7.42 24.61 5.54
C LEU A 222 -6.73 24.22 4.24
N GLN A 223 -5.41 24.37 4.14
CA GLN A 223 -4.66 24.03 2.92
C GLN A 223 -4.70 22.54 2.63
N THR A 224 -4.59 21.67 3.65
CA THR A 224 -4.72 20.23 3.47
C THR A 224 -6.11 19.89 2.92
N ILE A 225 -7.17 20.46 3.49
CA ILE A 225 -8.54 20.23 2.99
C ILE A 225 -8.67 20.72 1.54
N ILE A 226 -8.22 21.93 1.22
CA ILE A 226 -8.31 22.48 -0.15
C ILE A 226 -7.62 21.56 -1.17
N ILE A 227 -6.43 21.03 -0.84
CA ILE A 227 -5.68 20.13 -1.72
C ILE A 227 -6.50 18.89 -2.08
N TYR A 228 -7.17 18.29 -1.10
CA TYR A 228 -7.83 16.99 -1.26
C TYR A 228 -9.35 17.07 -1.46
N LEU A 229 -9.96 18.25 -1.30
CA LEU A 229 -11.41 18.47 -1.36
C LEU A 229 -12.04 17.93 -2.66
N PRO A 230 -11.48 18.17 -3.87
CA PRO A 230 -12.09 17.65 -5.09
C PRO A 230 -12.20 16.12 -5.09
N THR A 231 -11.16 15.43 -4.63
CA THR A 231 -11.16 13.96 -4.52
C THR A 231 -12.13 13.47 -3.46
N ILE A 232 -12.23 14.18 -2.31
CA ILE A 232 -13.19 13.84 -1.24
C ILE A 232 -14.62 13.95 -1.77
N LEU A 233 -14.96 15.06 -2.44
CA LEU A 233 -16.30 15.30 -3.00
C LEU A 233 -16.66 14.22 -4.03
N VAL A 234 -15.77 13.92 -4.97
CA VAL A 234 -15.99 12.87 -5.97
C VAL A 234 -16.14 11.50 -5.32
N SER A 235 -15.31 11.17 -4.33
CA SER A 235 -15.41 9.88 -3.63
C SER A 235 -16.73 9.76 -2.87
N PHE A 236 -17.20 10.85 -2.25
CA PHE A 236 -18.49 10.88 -1.56
C PHE A 236 -19.66 10.74 -2.55
N LEU A 237 -19.60 11.40 -3.71
CA LEU A 237 -20.57 11.20 -4.79
C LEU A 237 -20.60 9.74 -5.24
N CYS A 238 -19.45 9.10 -5.47
CA CYS A 238 -19.40 7.66 -5.78
C CYS A 238 -20.01 6.79 -4.68
N LEU A 239 -19.86 7.15 -3.40
CA LEU A 239 -20.46 6.39 -2.30
C LEU A 239 -21.98 6.55 -2.22
N MET A 240 -22.50 7.73 -2.58
CA MET A 240 -23.95 8.01 -2.62
C MET A 240 -24.63 7.33 -3.80
N PHE A 241 -24.01 7.39 -4.99
CA PHE A 241 -24.58 6.85 -6.23
C PHE A 241 -24.06 5.43 -6.50
N LYS A 242 -24.49 4.48 -5.65
CA LYS A 242 -24.11 3.07 -5.79
C LYS A 242 -24.66 2.39 -7.04
N GLY A 243 -25.75 2.91 -7.59
CA GLY A 243 -26.54 2.32 -8.67
C GLY A 243 -27.80 1.62 -8.15
N ASN A 244 -28.58 1.04 -9.05
CA ASN A 244 -29.76 0.24 -8.74
C ASN A 244 -29.77 -1.02 -9.63
N ASN A 245 -30.77 -1.90 -9.45
CA ASN A 245 -30.88 -3.13 -10.21
C ASN A 245 -30.99 -2.89 -11.72
N THR A 246 -31.72 -1.85 -12.14
CA THR A 246 -31.88 -1.46 -13.56
C THR A 246 -30.54 -1.06 -14.20
N ILE A 247 -29.73 -0.27 -13.50
CA ILE A 247 -28.38 0.10 -13.95
C ILE A 247 -27.50 -1.14 -14.05
N ALA A 248 -27.53 -2.01 -13.03
CA ALA A 248 -26.78 -3.26 -13.07
C ALA A 248 -27.19 -4.15 -14.25
N LEU A 249 -28.49 -4.19 -14.60
CA LEU A 249 -29.02 -4.96 -15.74
C LEU A 249 -28.50 -4.43 -17.06
N GLY A 250 -28.58 -3.13 -17.31
CA GLY A 250 -28.06 -2.63 -18.59
C GLY A 250 -26.53 -2.65 -18.68
N ILE A 251 -25.79 -2.60 -17.56
CA ILE A 251 -24.35 -2.91 -17.57
C ILE A 251 -24.12 -4.38 -17.91
N CYS A 252 -24.90 -5.30 -17.34
CA CYS A 252 -24.84 -6.73 -17.68
C CYS A 252 -25.09 -6.96 -19.18
N HIS A 253 -26.14 -6.34 -19.75
CA HIS A 253 -26.42 -6.40 -21.18
C HIS A 253 -25.26 -5.88 -22.03
N SER A 254 -24.58 -4.82 -21.58
CA SER A 254 -23.36 -4.32 -22.25
C SER A 254 -22.20 -5.32 -22.23
N TRP A 255 -22.24 -6.32 -21.35
CA TRP A 255 -21.20 -7.34 -21.22
C TRP A 255 -21.50 -8.63 -22.00
N GLN A 256 -22.74 -8.86 -22.44
CA GLN A 256 -23.15 -10.11 -23.10
C GLN A 256 -22.33 -10.40 -24.36
N GLU A 257 -21.95 -9.36 -25.11
CA GLU A 257 -21.06 -9.47 -26.27
C GLU A 257 -19.72 -10.14 -25.92
N TYR A 258 -19.23 -9.96 -24.68
CA TYR A 258 -17.94 -10.47 -24.20
C TYR A 258 -18.06 -11.79 -23.43
N SER A 259 -19.26 -12.35 -23.29
CA SER A 259 -19.50 -13.59 -22.53
C SER A 259 -18.76 -14.81 -23.07
N HIS A 260 -18.33 -14.77 -24.34
CA HIS A 260 -17.50 -15.80 -24.95
C HIS A 260 -16.03 -15.76 -24.49
N ILE A 261 -15.56 -14.63 -23.94
CA ILE A 261 -14.16 -14.44 -23.52
C ILE A 261 -13.92 -15.09 -22.15
N TYR A 262 -14.82 -14.86 -21.19
CA TYR A 262 -14.72 -15.40 -19.84
C TYR A 262 -16.01 -16.09 -19.42
N SER A 263 -15.91 -17.33 -18.95
CA SER A 263 -17.05 -18.09 -18.40
C SER A 263 -17.68 -17.46 -17.17
N SER A 264 -16.98 -16.55 -16.48
CA SER A 264 -17.50 -15.81 -15.34
C SER A 264 -18.44 -14.68 -15.73
N LEU A 265 -18.46 -14.27 -17.00
CA LEU A 265 -19.39 -13.25 -17.49
C LEU A 265 -20.77 -13.87 -17.72
N PRO A 266 -21.86 -13.16 -17.36
CA PRO A 266 -23.21 -13.65 -17.54
C PRO A 266 -23.53 -13.79 -19.03
N LYS A 267 -23.99 -14.98 -19.43
CA LYS A 267 -24.54 -15.23 -20.78
C LYS A 267 -25.97 -14.70 -20.88
N ASP A 268 -26.74 -14.86 -19.80
CA ASP A 268 -28.09 -14.34 -19.66
C ASP A 268 -28.12 -13.33 -18.49
N CYS A 269 -28.71 -12.17 -18.77
CA CYS A 269 -28.89 -11.08 -17.81
C CYS A 269 -30.33 -11.01 -17.27
N SER A 270 -31.19 -12.00 -17.57
CA SER A 270 -32.60 -12.04 -17.15
C SER A 270 -32.78 -11.98 -15.61
N ASN A 271 -31.85 -12.58 -14.85
CA ASN A 271 -31.84 -12.52 -13.39
C ASN A 271 -30.41 -12.25 -12.90
N ILE A 272 -30.12 -11.01 -12.47
CA ILE A 272 -28.83 -10.67 -11.84
C ILE A 272 -28.77 -11.32 -10.46
N MET A 273 -28.40 -12.59 -10.39
CA MET A 273 -28.04 -13.23 -9.12
C MET A 273 -26.86 -14.19 -9.23
N SER A 274 -26.39 -14.56 -10.42
CA SER A 274 -25.30 -15.54 -10.56
C SER A 274 -23.91 -14.90 -10.55
N GLY A 275 -23.54 -14.25 -9.43
CA GLY A 275 -22.14 -13.90 -9.10
C GLY A 275 -21.52 -12.70 -9.82
N GLY A 276 -20.39 -12.21 -9.28
CA GLY A 276 -19.57 -11.16 -9.88
C GLY A 276 -19.75 -9.75 -9.32
N VAL A 277 -19.08 -8.78 -9.95
CA VAL A 277 -18.96 -7.39 -9.45
C VAL A 277 -20.30 -6.65 -9.41
N LEU A 278 -21.22 -6.94 -10.34
CA LEU A 278 -22.52 -6.26 -10.45
C LEU A 278 -23.46 -6.58 -9.28
N ARG A 279 -23.30 -7.73 -8.62
CA ARG A 279 -24.08 -8.07 -7.42
C ARG A 279 -23.91 -7.00 -6.33
N TYR A 280 -22.72 -6.43 -6.22
CA TYR A 280 -22.41 -5.39 -5.24
C TYR A 280 -23.04 -4.03 -5.57
N ILE A 281 -23.59 -3.82 -6.77
CA ILE A 281 -24.28 -2.58 -7.14
C ILE A 281 -25.69 -2.54 -6.52
N ALA A 282 -26.37 -3.69 -6.47
CA ALA A 282 -27.79 -3.77 -6.07
C ALA A 282 -28.03 -4.26 -4.63
N ILE A 283 -27.05 -4.94 -4.01
CA ILE A 283 -27.20 -5.54 -2.69
C ILE A 283 -27.22 -4.51 -1.54
N SER A 284 -27.97 -4.79 -0.47
CA SER A 284 -28.01 -3.91 0.70
C SER A 284 -26.70 -3.99 1.50
N ASN A 285 -26.37 -2.90 2.23
CA ASN A 285 -25.19 -2.90 3.11
C ASN A 285 -25.27 -3.99 4.20
N LYS A 286 -26.47 -4.29 4.70
CA LYS A 286 -26.68 -5.31 5.74
C LYS A 286 -26.29 -6.69 5.21
N ASP A 287 -26.69 -7.00 3.99
CA ASP A 287 -26.39 -8.29 3.36
C ASP A 287 -24.90 -8.41 3.04
N ILE A 288 -24.25 -7.32 2.58
CA ILE A 288 -22.78 -7.29 2.39
C ILE A 288 -22.08 -7.60 3.71
N ILE A 289 -22.45 -6.92 4.80
CA ILE A 289 -21.83 -7.15 6.10
C ILE A 289 -22.10 -8.58 6.58
N GLY A 290 -23.32 -9.09 6.39
CA GLY A 290 -23.68 -10.48 6.69
C GLY A 290 -22.81 -11.48 5.92
N GLU A 291 -22.58 -11.23 4.63
CA GLU A 291 -21.72 -12.06 3.78
C GLU A 291 -20.25 -11.98 4.18
N VAL A 292 -19.74 -10.80 4.54
CA VAL A 292 -18.37 -10.63 5.06
C VAL A 292 -18.21 -11.34 6.41
N MET A 293 -19.16 -11.18 7.33
CA MET A 293 -19.17 -11.89 8.61
C MET A 293 -19.22 -13.41 8.38
N SER A 294 -20.07 -13.87 7.47
CA SER A 294 -20.18 -15.29 7.14
C SER A 294 -18.87 -15.84 6.58
N THR A 295 -18.32 -15.15 5.58
CA THR A 295 -17.15 -15.63 4.81
C THR A 295 -15.84 -15.46 5.57
N ASN A 296 -15.60 -14.32 6.19
CA ASN A 296 -14.31 -14.05 6.83
C ASN A 296 -14.27 -14.44 8.31
N ILE A 297 -15.42 -14.41 9.00
CA ILE A 297 -15.48 -14.61 10.46
C ILE A 297 -16.06 -15.97 10.83
N SER A 298 -17.16 -16.40 10.19
CA SER A 298 -17.80 -17.66 10.56
C SER A 298 -17.23 -18.89 9.84
N GLN A 299 -16.59 -18.68 8.68
CA GLN A 299 -16.03 -19.78 7.88
C GLN A 299 -15.02 -20.60 8.68
N GLY A 300 -15.15 -21.93 8.59
CA GLY A 300 -14.26 -22.86 9.31
C GLY A 300 -14.36 -22.72 10.84
N LYS A 301 -15.51 -22.30 11.37
CA LYS A 301 -15.71 -21.98 12.80
C LYS A 301 -14.76 -20.87 13.31
N GLY A 302 -14.40 -19.94 12.44
CA GLY A 302 -13.52 -18.81 12.75
C GLY A 302 -12.02 -19.08 12.67
N SER A 303 -11.60 -20.27 12.24
CA SER A 303 -10.17 -20.57 12.05
C SER A 303 -9.50 -19.63 11.03
N ALA A 304 -10.21 -19.31 9.95
CA ALA A 304 -9.73 -18.39 8.92
C ALA A 304 -9.53 -16.97 9.47
N PHE A 305 -10.48 -16.50 10.28
CA PHE A 305 -10.40 -15.20 10.98
C PHE A 305 -9.16 -15.10 11.86
N PHE A 306 -8.97 -16.06 12.76
CA PHE A 306 -7.81 -16.08 13.65
C PHE A 306 -6.50 -16.19 12.88
N SER A 307 -6.47 -16.98 11.80
CA SER A 307 -5.29 -17.10 10.92
C SER A 307 -4.94 -15.77 10.26
N TRP A 308 -5.93 -15.03 9.74
CA TRP A 308 -5.71 -13.69 9.18
C TRP A 308 -5.22 -12.69 10.21
N ILE A 309 -5.86 -12.65 11.40
CA ILE A 309 -5.42 -11.76 12.48
C ILE A 309 -3.99 -12.07 12.88
N PHE A 310 -3.66 -13.35 13.06
CA PHE A 310 -2.31 -13.77 13.40
C PHE A 310 -1.30 -13.38 12.30
N ALA A 311 -1.65 -13.62 11.04
CA ALA A 311 -0.84 -13.22 9.89
C ALA A 311 -0.57 -11.70 9.87
N PHE A 312 -1.62 -10.89 10.05
CA PHE A 312 -1.50 -9.43 10.07
C PHE A 312 -0.67 -8.96 11.25
N PHE A 313 -0.91 -9.51 12.44
CA PHE A 313 -0.13 -9.19 13.63
C PHE A 313 1.36 -9.46 13.41
N MET A 314 1.71 -10.64 12.89
CA MET A 314 3.10 -10.99 12.61
C MET A 314 3.75 -10.04 11.59
N ASN A 315 3.05 -9.72 10.50
CA ASN A 315 3.55 -8.77 9.50
C ASN A 315 3.71 -7.35 10.07
N ILE A 316 2.78 -6.91 10.92
CA ILE A 316 2.88 -5.62 11.62
C ILE A 316 4.12 -5.58 12.51
N VAL A 317 4.37 -6.63 13.31
CA VAL A 317 5.58 -6.71 14.16
C VAL A 317 6.85 -6.66 13.31
N ILE A 318 6.90 -7.38 12.19
CA ILE A 318 8.03 -7.38 11.26
C ILE A 318 8.26 -5.98 10.67
N LEU A 319 7.20 -5.31 10.22
CA LEU A 319 7.28 -3.96 9.66
C LEU A 319 7.67 -2.91 10.71
N MET A 320 7.16 -3.03 11.94
CA MET A 320 7.51 -2.14 13.06
C MET A 320 8.98 -2.29 13.47
N ARG A 321 9.50 -3.51 13.51
CA ARG A 321 10.93 -3.73 13.73
C ARG A 321 11.77 -3.11 12.60
N THR A 322 11.34 -3.33 11.37
CA THR A 322 12.05 -2.81 10.19
C THR A 322 12.09 -1.29 10.19
N SER A 323 10.95 -0.66 10.47
CA SER A 323 10.86 0.80 10.57
C SER A 323 11.71 1.35 11.71
N SER A 324 11.68 0.70 12.88
CA SER A 324 12.53 1.00 14.02
C SER A 324 14.00 1.04 13.62
N THR A 325 14.51 -0.02 12.99
CA THR A 325 15.92 -0.10 12.58
C THR A 325 16.29 1.01 11.60
N ILE A 326 15.46 1.27 10.59
CA ILE A 326 15.70 2.32 9.59
C ILE A 326 15.76 3.70 10.23
N ILE A 327 14.80 4.01 11.10
CA ILE A 327 14.70 5.31 11.76
C ILE A 327 15.82 5.48 12.79
N ILE A 328 16.12 4.47 13.62
CA ILE A 328 17.23 4.51 14.58
C ILE A 328 18.56 4.75 13.87
N ASN A 329 18.83 4.05 12.76
CA ASN A 329 20.04 4.27 11.97
C ASN A 329 20.11 5.69 11.41
N SER A 330 18.98 6.24 10.97
CA SER A 330 18.88 7.61 10.48
C SER A 330 19.11 8.65 11.58
N VAL A 331 18.50 8.47 12.76
CA VAL A 331 18.65 9.37 13.91
C VAL A 331 20.06 9.31 14.49
N THR A 332 20.64 8.12 14.64
CA THR A 332 22.01 7.96 15.13
C THR A 332 23.03 8.59 14.18
N SER A 333 22.85 8.45 12.86
CA SER A 333 23.68 9.14 11.88
C SER A 333 23.60 10.65 12.01
N LEU A 334 22.42 11.21 12.35
CA LEU A 334 22.26 12.65 12.54
C LEU A 334 22.87 13.11 13.87
N ASN A 335 22.61 12.39 14.97
CA ASN A 335 23.19 12.69 16.29
C ASN A 335 24.74 12.70 16.24
N ARG A 336 25.37 11.83 15.45
CA ARG A 336 26.82 11.87 15.22
C ARG A 336 27.28 13.17 14.55
N LYS A 337 26.53 13.67 13.57
CA LYS A 337 26.84 14.96 12.91
C LYS A 337 26.67 16.13 13.88
N ILE A 338 25.61 16.11 14.70
CA ILE A 338 25.37 17.14 15.72
C ILE A 338 26.51 17.15 16.76
N ALA A 339 26.94 15.98 17.22
CA ALA A 339 28.05 15.85 18.17
C ALA A 339 29.37 16.39 17.58
N GLN A 340 29.64 16.12 16.29
CA GLN A 340 30.80 16.68 15.58
C GLN A 340 30.76 18.21 15.45
N GLN A 341 29.56 18.80 15.47
CA GLN A 341 29.33 20.24 15.42
C GLN A 341 29.25 20.89 16.83
N GLY A 342 29.55 20.15 17.91
CA GLY A 342 29.52 20.67 19.27
C GLY A 342 28.12 20.81 19.89
N GLY A 343 27.07 20.25 19.27
CA GLY A 343 25.72 20.30 19.81
C GLY A 343 25.49 19.31 20.95
N GLY A 344 24.95 19.77 22.09
CA GLY A 344 24.70 18.94 23.27
C GLY A 344 23.34 18.21 23.33
N HIS A 345 22.38 18.56 22.46
CA HIS A 345 21.01 18.02 22.58
C HIS A 345 20.77 16.78 21.70
N PHE A 346 20.89 15.59 22.28
CA PHE A 346 20.62 14.34 21.57
C PHE A 346 19.13 14.06 21.39
N LEU A 347 18.77 13.55 20.21
CA LEU A 347 17.40 13.15 19.89
C LEU A 347 17.14 11.71 20.34
N SER A 348 15.97 11.47 20.96
CA SER A 348 15.50 10.13 21.34
C SER A 348 14.92 9.38 20.14
N PRO A 349 15.56 8.30 19.65
CA PRO A 349 15.09 7.57 18.46
C PRO A 349 13.72 6.93 18.66
N VAL A 350 13.46 6.38 19.86
CA VAL A 350 12.20 5.67 20.19
C VAL A 350 10.99 6.57 20.03
N ASN A 351 11.09 7.81 20.49
CA ASN A 351 10.02 8.79 20.33
C ASN A 351 9.75 9.09 18.85
N ILE A 352 10.80 9.25 18.05
CA ILE A 352 10.68 9.52 16.61
C ILE A 352 10.03 8.32 15.89
N VAL A 353 10.43 7.09 16.21
CA VAL A 353 9.78 5.89 15.66
C VAL A 353 8.31 5.84 16.03
N THR A 354 7.97 6.10 17.29
CA THR A 354 6.58 6.11 17.78
C THR A 354 5.74 7.13 17.05
N HIS A 355 6.25 8.36 16.87
CA HIS A 355 5.57 9.40 16.11
C HIS A 355 5.40 9.04 14.63
N PHE A 356 6.44 8.49 14.01
CA PHE A 356 6.42 8.10 12.60
C PHE A 356 5.42 6.97 12.33
N SER A 357 5.51 5.89 13.10
CA SER A 357 4.60 4.73 12.99
C SER A 357 3.15 5.09 13.29
N PHE A 358 2.90 5.94 14.28
CA PHE A 358 1.56 6.45 14.55
C PHE A 358 0.96 7.16 13.34
N LYS A 359 1.71 8.09 12.74
CA LYS A 359 1.23 8.90 11.61
C LYS A 359 1.04 8.09 10.33
N TYR A 360 2.04 7.30 9.95
CA TYR A 360 2.11 6.73 8.60
C TYR A 360 1.69 5.26 8.53
N ALA A 361 1.48 4.59 9.67
CA ALA A 361 0.89 3.26 9.72
C ALA A 361 -0.46 3.27 10.46
N PHE A 362 -0.47 3.71 11.71
CA PHE A 362 -1.65 3.54 12.57
C PHE A 362 -2.85 4.40 12.15
N ILE A 363 -2.65 5.69 11.84
CA ILE A 363 -3.75 6.54 11.33
C ILE A 363 -4.34 5.97 10.03
N PRO A 364 -3.57 5.70 8.96
CA PRO A 364 -4.10 5.06 7.75
C PRO A 364 -4.77 3.72 8.02
N PHE A 365 -4.24 2.92 8.96
CA PHE A 365 -4.87 1.66 9.36
C PHE A 365 -6.27 1.89 9.93
N ILE A 366 -6.48 2.87 10.81
CA ILE A 366 -7.81 3.21 11.35
C ILE A 366 -8.79 3.55 10.22
N PHE A 367 -8.39 4.39 9.26
CA PHE A 367 -9.27 4.77 8.16
C PHE A 367 -9.60 3.58 7.23
N SER A 368 -8.63 2.70 6.99
CA SER A 368 -8.82 1.50 6.19
C SER A 368 -9.54 0.38 6.94
N PHE A 369 -9.64 0.42 8.28
CA PHE A 369 -10.31 -0.60 9.09
C PHE A 369 -11.75 -0.86 8.63
N ILE A 370 -12.45 0.18 8.18
CA ILE A 370 -13.81 0.05 7.65
C ILE A 370 -13.90 -0.93 6.47
N LEU A 371 -12.85 -1.03 5.64
CA LEU A 371 -12.80 -1.97 4.52
C LEU A 371 -12.71 -3.42 4.97
N TYR A 372 -12.14 -3.70 6.14
CA TYR A 372 -12.13 -5.05 6.69
C TYR A 372 -13.53 -5.45 7.20
N VAL A 373 -14.39 -4.49 7.52
CA VAL A 373 -15.78 -4.75 7.92
C VAL A 373 -16.67 -4.98 6.69
N ILE A 374 -16.45 -4.25 5.60
CA ILE A 374 -17.37 -4.23 4.44
C ILE A 374 -16.88 -4.98 3.20
N ALA A 375 -15.64 -5.46 3.17
CA ALA A 375 -15.09 -6.12 2.00
C ALA A 375 -14.43 -7.46 2.32
N LEU A 376 -14.53 -8.39 1.37
CA LEU A 376 -14.09 -9.77 1.53
C LEU A 376 -12.57 -9.94 1.50
N ASP A 377 -11.85 -9.16 0.68
CA ASP A 377 -10.41 -9.33 0.45
C ASP A 377 -9.52 -8.65 1.51
N TRP A 378 -9.45 -9.20 2.71
CA TRP A 378 -8.62 -8.64 3.80
C TRP A 378 -7.13 -8.57 3.44
N GLY A 379 -6.59 -9.62 2.80
CA GLY A 379 -5.18 -9.65 2.40
C GLY A 379 -4.79 -8.50 1.45
N ARG A 380 -5.71 -8.08 0.56
CA ARG A 380 -5.51 -6.97 -0.37
C ARG A 380 -5.39 -5.63 0.35
N TRP A 381 -6.27 -5.37 1.32
CA TRP A 381 -6.23 -4.14 2.10
C TRP A 381 -4.98 -4.08 2.99
N PHE A 382 -4.57 -5.23 3.51
CA PHE A 382 -3.34 -5.34 4.27
C PHE A 382 -2.10 -5.10 3.41
N PHE A 383 -2.09 -5.61 2.18
CA PHE A 383 -1.04 -5.31 1.19
C PHE A 383 -0.94 -3.81 0.91
N ILE A 384 -2.08 -3.14 0.64
CA ILE A 384 -2.09 -1.71 0.32
C ILE A 384 -1.56 -0.87 1.49
N THR A 385 -2.03 -1.15 2.71
CA THR A 385 -1.55 -0.45 3.91
C THR A 385 -0.07 -0.70 4.19
N SER A 386 0.38 -1.96 4.06
CA SER A 386 1.79 -2.36 4.26
C SER A 386 2.74 -1.69 3.26
N VAL A 387 2.41 -1.76 1.95
CA VAL A 387 3.22 -1.13 0.90
C VAL A 387 3.24 0.39 1.04
N SER A 388 2.10 1.00 1.39
CA SER A 388 2.03 2.45 1.60
C SER A 388 2.93 2.89 2.75
N TYR A 389 2.93 2.14 3.85
CA TYR A 389 3.85 2.39 4.97
C TYR A 389 5.32 2.21 4.57
N VAL A 390 5.64 1.16 3.79
CA VAL A 390 6.99 0.94 3.28
C VAL A 390 7.44 2.06 2.35
N PHE A 391 6.58 2.60 1.49
CA PHE A 391 6.96 3.78 0.69
C PHE A 391 7.31 4.99 1.56
N CYS A 392 6.60 5.22 2.67
CA CYS A 392 6.97 6.26 3.63
C CYS A 392 8.35 5.99 4.26
N LEU A 393 8.66 4.73 4.60
CA LEU A 393 9.99 4.34 5.13
C LEU A 393 11.10 4.47 4.09
N LEU A 394 10.81 4.22 2.82
CA LEU A 394 11.72 4.37 1.68
C LEU A 394 11.77 5.83 1.16
N SER A 395 11.31 6.80 1.96
CA SER A 395 11.46 8.22 1.70
C SER A 395 12.30 8.88 2.80
N PRO A 396 13.65 8.91 2.66
CA PRO A 396 14.55 9.45 3.68
C PRO A 396 14.25 10.90 4.07
N ASN A 397 13.73 11.69 3.14
CA ASN A 397 13.33 13.07 3.40
C ASN A 397 12.09 13.17 4.32
N LEU A 398 11.17 12.20 4.26
CA LEU A 398 10.04 12.13 5.18
C LEU A 398 10.51 11.78 6.60
N ILE A 399 11.44 10.83 6.73
CA ILE A 399 12.08 10.51 8.02
C ILE A 399 12.79 11.74 8.57
N TYR A 400 13.58 12.42 7.75
CA TYR A 400 14.29 13.64 8.13
C TYR A 400 13.34 14.75 8.59
N LEU A 401 12.22 14.95 7.87
CA LEU A 401 11.17 15.90 8.25
C LEU A 401 10.63 15.61 9.65
N GLU A 402 10.33 14.35 9.96
CA GLU A 402 9.83 13.98 11.28
C GLU A 402 10.88 14.18 12.39
N ILE A 403 12.16 13.94 12.08
CA ILE A 403 13.25 14.22 13.01
C ILE A 403 13.30 15.73 13.34
N VAL A 404 13.29 16.58 12.32
CA VAL A 404 13.31 18.05 12.48
C VAL A 404 12.08 18.53 13.25
N ARG A 405 10.90 18.02 12.88
CA ARG A 405 9.64 18.37 13.55
C ARG A 405 9.64 17.97 15.01
N TYR A 406 10.18 16.80 15.33
CA TYR A 406 10.29 16.32 16.70
C TYR A 406 11.22 17.21 17.52
N HIS A 407 12.37 17.62 16.96
CA HIS A 407 13.28 18.57 17.60
C HIS A 407 12.58 19.90 17.93
N HIS A 408 11.86 20.49 16.98
CA HIS A 408 11.20 21.79 17.17
C HIS A 408 10.03 21.73 18.17
N ASN A 409 9.36 20.58 18.32
CA ASN A 409 8.16 20.46 19.15
C ASN A 409 8.39 19.81 20.52
N GLN A 410 9.63 19.62 20.97
CA GLN A 410 9.90 18.96 22.25
C GLN A 410 9.19 19.62 23.45
N GLY A 411 8.98 20.93 23.42
CA GLY A 411 8.27 21.67 24.48
C GLY A 411 6.72 21.64 24.42
N ARG A 412 6.10 21.23 23.30
CA ARG A 412 4.63 21.26 23.10
C ARG A 412 3.95 19.90 23.26
N LYS A 413 4.61 18.93 23.90
CA LYS A 413 4.19 17.51 23.97
C LYS A 413 2.90 17.21 24.75
N LYS A 414 2.24 18.18 25.40
CA LYS A 414 1.14 17.92 26.34
C LYS A 414 -0.26 17.70 25.74
N TYR A 415 -0.45 17.82 24.43
CA TYR A 415 -1.81 17.78 23.84
C TYR A 415 -2.02 16.75 22.73
N LEU A 416 -1.19 15.71 22.68
CA LEU A 416 -1.46 14.63 21.74
C LEU A 416 -2.60 13.76 22.28
N PHE A 417 -3.62 13.62 21.44
CA PHE A 417 -4.86 12.85 21.58
C PHE A 417 -4.72 11.62 22.52
N PRO A 418 -5.71 11.28 23.36
CA PRO A 418 -5.67 10.11 24.25
C PRO A 418 -5.24 8.81 23.55
N ILE A 419 -5.59 8.68 22.27
CA ILE A 419 -5.18 7.57 21.40
C ILE A 419 -3.66 7.52 21.20
N PHE A 420 -2.99 8.65 20.96
CA PHE A 420 -1.52 8.69 20.81
C PHE A 420 -0.81 8.33 22.12
N SER A 421 -1.32 8.80 23.27
CA SER A 421 -0.73 8.44 24.57
C SER A 421 -0.77 6.93 24.80
N THR A 422 -1.93 6.31 24.53
CA THR A 422 -2.12 4.86 24.64
C THR A 422 -1.20 4.11 23.69
N TYR A 423 -1.15 4.54 22.42
CA TYR A 423 -0.24 3.99 21.41
C TYR A 423 1.21 4.11 21.86
N SER A 424 1.65 5.28 22.30
CA SER A 424 3.03 5.51 22.74
C SER A 424 3.43 4.65 23.93
N LYS A 425 2.54 4.47 24.92
CA LYS A 425 2.78 3.55 26.05
C LYS A 425 2.95 2.12 25.56
N PHE A 426 2.09 1.67 24.65
CA PHE A 426 2.18 0.34 24.05
C PHE A 426 3.48 0.13 23.26
N ILE A 427 3.86 1.09 22.43
CA ILE A 427 5.13 1.02 21.68
C ILE A 427 6.33 1.00 22.63
N ASN A 428 6.36 1.89 23.62
CA ASN A 428 7.45 1.91 24.61
C ASN A 428 7.53 0.58 25.38
N TYR A 429 6.39 -0.02 25.72
CA TYR A 429 6.33 -1.34 26.33
C TYR A 429 6.96 -2.41 25.41
N LEU A 430 6.58 -2.45 24.13
CA LEU A 430 7.16 -3.39 23.15
C LEU A 430 8.67 -3.21 22.96
N TYR A 431 9.16 -1.97 23.03
CA TYR A 431 10.60 -1.67 22.99
C TYR A 431 11.32 -2.14 24.26
N ASN A 432 10.75 -1.90 25.44
CA ASN A 432 11.36 -2.23 26.73
C ASN A 432 11.44 -3.73 26.99
N LEU A 433 10.53 -4.52 26.42
CA LEU A 433 10.55 -5.97 26.55
C LEU A 433 11.76 -6.64 25.87
N ASP A 434 12.66 -5.85 25.24
CA ASP A 434 13.77 -6.32 24.40
C ASP A 434 13.30 -7.31 23.30
N LEU A 435 11.98 -7.31 23.07
CA LEU A 435 11.25 -8.24 22.23
C LEU A 435 11.73 -8.02 20.79
N LEU A 436 11.82 -6.76 20.37
CA LEU A 436 12.36 -6.37 19.05
C LEU A 436 13.84 -6.78 18.84
N ARG A 437 14.61 -6.98 19.91
CA ARG A 437 16.05 -7.31 19.86
C ARG A 437 16.29 -8.82 19.75
N HIS A 438 15.56 -9.64 20.51
CA HIS A 438 15.65 -11.10 20.49
C HIS A 438 14.82 -11.75 19.37
N PHE A 439 13.97 -10.97 18.70
CA PHE A 439 13.08 -11.45 17.65
C PHE A 439 13.77 -11.84 16.35
N SER A 440 15.09 -11.95 16.17
CA SER A 440 15.63 -12.45 14.88
C SER A 440 15.03 -13.82 14.54
N ILE A 441 14.93 -14.70 15.53
CA ILE A 441 14.31 -16.02 15.39
C ILE A 441 12.82 -15.91 15.10
N ILE A 442 12.04 -15.15 15.89
CA ILE A 442 10.59 -15.01 15.65
C ILE A 442 10.28 -14.24 14.35
N TYR A 443 11.15 -13.33 13.95
CA TYR A 443 11.13 -12.65 12.65
C TYR A 443 11.39 -13.64 11.52
N PHE A 444 12.39 -14.52 11.64
CA PHE A 444 12.67 -15.55 10.65
C PHE A 444 11.56 -16.61 10.64
N LEU A 445 11.04 -17.02 11.79
CA LEU A 445 9.91 -17.92 11.93
C LEU A 445 8.62 -17.29 11.42
N GLY A 446 8.41 -16.00 11.62
CA GLY A 446 7.25 -15.25 11.11
C GLY A 446 7.33 -15.04 9.60
N LEU A 447 8.51 -14.71 9.08
CA LEU A 447 8.77 -14.65 7.64
C LEU A 447 8.62 -16.06 7.03
N PHE A 448 9.14 -17.10 7.68
CA PHE A 448 8.99 -18.48 7.25
C PHE A 448 7.52 -18.94 7.32
N TYR A 449 6.81 -18.64 8.40
CA TYR A 449 5.39 -18.95 8.56
C TYR A 449 4.55 -18.26 7.48
N THR A 450 4.82 -16.98 7.22
CA THR A 450 4.10 -16.22 6.19
C THR A 450 4.43 -16.67 4.77
N LEU A 451 5.68 -17.06 4.50
CA LEU A 451 6.09 -17.59 3.20
C LEU A 451 5.63 -19.03 2.96
N PHE A 452 5.63 -19.86 4.01
CA PHE A 452 5.49 -21.31 3.88
C PHE A 452 4.27 -21.93 4.55
N VAL A 453 3.85 -21.47 5.73
CA VAL A 453 2.77 -22.15 6.46
C VAL A 453 1.39 -21.63 6.04
N LEU A 454 1.23 -20.31 5.88
CA LEU A 454 -0.01 -19.70 5.41
C LEU A 454 -0.42 -20.20 4.02
N LYS A 455 0.57 -20.48 3.17
CA LYS A 455 0.34 -20.96 1.82
C LYS A 455 -0.10 -22.43 1.78
N LEU A 456 0.40 -23.28 2.67
CA LEU A 456 -0.06 -24.68 2.76
C LEU A 456 -1.56 -24.78 3.07
N HIS A 457 -2.03 -23.95 4.01
CA HIS A 457 -3.44 -23.92 4.37
C HIS A 457 -4.33 -23.45 3.20
N TYR A 458 -3.87 -22.46 2.44
CA TYR A 458 -4.61 -21.96 1.27
C TYR A 458 -4.83 -23.02 0.18
N TYR A 459 -3.88 -23.93 -0.02
CA TYR A 459 -4.02 -25.02 -1.01
C TYR A 459 -4.61 -26.31 -0.41
N ASN A 460 -5.13 -26.29 0.81
CA ASN A 460 -5.59 -27.50 1.53
C ASN A 460 -4.51 -28.61 1.62
N MET A 461 -3.23 -28.26 1.51
CA MET A 461 -2.13 -29.23 1.59
C MET A 461 -1.74 -29.45 3.05
N SER A 462 -1.65 -30.71 3.47
CA SER A 462 -1.19 -31.05 4.82
C SER A 462 0.34 -30.98 4.90
N VAL A 463 0.90 -30.62 6.07
CA VAL A 463 2.36 -30.64 6.27
C VAL A 463 2.94 -32.04 6.03
N LYS A 464 2.17 -33.10 6.29
CA LYS A 464 2.58 -34.49 6.03
C LYS A 464 2.79 -34.77 4.54
N GLU A 465 1.98 -34.19 3.65
CA GLU A 465 2.13 -34.35 2.18
C GLU A 465 3.45 -33.76 1.63
N LEU A 466 4.03 -32.78 2.32
CA LEU A 466 5.36 -32.24 1.99
C LEU A 466 6.50 -33.24 2.30
N TYR A 467 6.32 -34.09 3.31
CA TYR A 467 7.38 -34.99 3.80
C TYR A 467 7.26 -36.43 3.28
N THR A 468 6.10 -36.87 2.82
CA THR A 468 5.87 -38.27 2.45
C THR A 468 6.49 -38.70 1.11
N ASN A 469 7.18 -37.82 0.37
CA ASN A 469 7.82 -38.18 -0.90
C ASN A 469 9.30 -37.73 -0.94
N PRO A 470 10.24 -38.53 -0.39
CA PRO A 470 11.60 -38.07 -0.08
C PRO A 470 12.61 -38.16 -1.24
N LEU A 471 12.26 -38.72 -2.40
CA LEU A 471 13.24 -38.98 -3.46
C LEU A 471 13.25 -37.89 -4.54
N THR A 472 14.30 -37.06 -4.44
CA THR A 472 15.11 -36.36 -5.46
C THR A 472 14.41 -35.53 -6.55
N TYR A 473 14.91 -34.30 -6.75
CA TYR A 473 14.45 -33.26 -7.70
C TYR A 473 13.06 -32.66 -7.44
N SER A 474 12.09 -33.48 -7.02
CA SER A 474 10.72 -33.02 -6.77
C SER A 474 10.63 -32.07 -5.59
N LEU A 475 11.47 -32.15 -4.56
CA LEU A 475 11.40 -31.26 -3.39
C LEU A 475 11.84 -29.83 -3.70
N TRP A 476 12.89 -29.63 -4.50
CA TRP A 476 13.30 -28.30 -4.94
C TRP A 476 12.35 -27.73 -5.98
N GLN A 477 11.90 -28.55 -6.93
CA GLN A 477 10.90 -28.13 -7.91
C GLN A 477 9.54 -27.88 -7.24
N ARG A 478 9.19 -28.64 -6.18
CA ARG A 478 8.03 -28.41 -5.31
C ARG A 478 8.23 -27.23 -4.41
N ALA A 479 9.42 -26.95 -3.86
CA ALA A 479 9.68 -25.77 -3.05
C ALA A 479 9.69 -24.49 -3.92
N ILE A 480 10.24 -24.57 -5.13
CA ILE A 480 10.19 -23.50 -6.14
C ILE A 480 8.77 -23.35 -6.67
N SER A 481 8.06 -24.44 -7.01
CA SER A 481 6.64 -24.35 -7.39
C SER A 481 5.80 -23.91 -6.21
N PHE A 482 6.14 -24.25 -4.98
CA PHE A 482 5.43 -23.82 -3.79
C PHE A 482 5.76 -22.37 -3.46
N LEU A 483 6.93 -21.84 -3.81
CA LEU A 483 7.24 -20.42 -3.72
C LEU A 483 6.70 -19.61 -4.91
N PHE A 484 6.45 -20.22 -6.07
CA PHE A 484 6.19 -19.49 -7.33
C PHE A 484 5.02 -20.03 -8.21
N ASN A 485 4.24 -20.99 -7.73
CA ASN A 485 2.88 -21.33 -8.19
C ASN A 485 1.90 -21.08 -7.05
#